data_AF-A0A2A6NQS0-F1
#
_entry.id   AF-A0A2A6NQS0-F1
#
_cell.length_a   1.000
_cell.length_b   1.000
_cell.length_c   1.000
_cell.angle_alpha   90.00
_cell.angle_beta   90.00
_cell.angle_gamma   90.00
#
_symmetry.space_group_name_H-M   'P 1'
#
loop_
_entity.id
_entity.type
_entity.pdbx_description
1 polymer ?
#
loop_
_entity_poly.entity_id
_entity_poly.type
_entity_poly.pdbx_seq_one_letter_code
_entity_poly.pdbx_strand_id
1 'polypeptide(L)'
;MADVTGPISSLPGSRHDLPDGTMCDQHPDRPAVARVQGETDSFGCEMNDLCEECLKAERDYAQSAEARTGTCDWCKGPATDLAPTRDYEEGMSGPVYEVCGACRKRREERDRAELDRYGDYDD
;
A
#
# COMPACT_ATOMS: atom_id res chain seq x y z
N MET A 1 -16.91 -10.42 6.52
CA MET A 1 -15.83 -11.39 6.32
C MET A 1 -15.02 -10.83 5.19
N ALA A 2 -13.76 -10.50 5.41
CA ALA A 2 -12.92 -9.90 4.39
C ALA A 2 -12.77 -10.83 3.18
N ASP A 3 -13.03 -10.30 1.99
CA ASP A 3 -12.76 -11.01 0.75
C ASP A 3 -11.24 -11.06 0.51
N VAL A 4 -10.70 -12.24 0.20
CA VAL A 4 -9.29 -12.40 -0.18
C VAL A 4 -9.19 -12.46 -1.69
N THR A 5 -8.47 -11.53 -2.29
CA THR A 5 -8.27 -11.48 -3.76
C THR A 5 -6.82 -11.80 -4.12
N GLY A 6 -6.60 -12.42 -5.29
CA GLY A 6 -5.30 -12.94 -5.77
C GLY A 6 -4.24 -11.87 -6.08
N PRO A 7 -3.22 -12.16 -6.93
CA PRO A 7 -2.07 -11.28 -7.10
C PRO A 7 -2.53 -9.88 -7.51
N ILE A 8 -2.25 -8.90 -6.64
CA ILE A 8 -2.74 -7.54 -6.75
C ILE A 8 -1.57 -6.58 -6.93
N SER A 9 -1.74 -5.56 -7.76
CA SER A 9 -0.70 -4.55 -8.01
C SER A 9 -0.85 -3.28 -7.18
N SER A 10 -2.03 -3.05 -6.59
CA SER A 10 -2.26 -1.95 -5.68
C SER A 10 -1.61 -2.20 -4.30
N LEU A 11 -1.40 -1.10 -3.58
CA LEU A 11 -0.81 -1.08 -2.25
C LEU A 11 -1.89 -1.16 -1.16
N PRO A 12 -1.52 -1.56 0.08
CA PRO A 12 -2.36 -1.37 1.26
C PRO A 12 -2.93 0.05 1.34
N GLY A 13 -4.18 0.16 1.76
CA GLY A 13 -4.94 1.41 1.81
C GLY A 13 -5.61 1.82 0.50
N SER A 14 -5.40 1.08 -0.59
CA SER A 14 -6.10 1.34 -1.86
C SER A 14 -7.60 1.03 -1.75
N ARG A 15 -8.41 1.73 -2.55
CA ARG A 15 -9.87 1.57 -2.58
C ARG A 15 -10.29 0.66 -3.73
N HIS A 16 -11.29 -0.17 -3.44
CA HIS A 16 -11.88 -1.11 -4.39
C HIS A 16 -13.39 -0.93 -4.46
N ASP A 17 -14.00 -1.53 -5.47
CA ASP A 17 -15.46 -1.54 -5.63
C ASP A 17 -16.10 -2.24 -4.42
N LEU A 18 -17.04 -1.54 -3.78
CA LEU A 18 -17.80 -2.05 -2.66
C LEU A 18 -19.09 -2.71 -3.19
N PRO A 19 -19.32 -4.01 -2.94
CA PRO A 19 -20.56 -4.66 -3.35
C PRO A 19 -21.78 -4.05 -2.65
N ASP A 20 -22.91 -3.97 -3.36
CA ASP A 20 -24.14 -3.40 -2.82
C ASP A 20 -24.66 -4.17 -1.60
N GLY A 21 -25.10 -3.43 -0.57
CA GLY A 21 -25.67 -4.02 0.65
C GLY A 21 -24.65 -4.62 1.62
N THR A 22 -23.35 -4.44 1.35
CA THR A 22 -22.27 -4.89 2.24
C THR A 22 -22.30 -4.14 3.58
N MET A 23 -22.09 -4.89 4.67
CA MET A 23 -22.03 -4.36 6.03
C MET A 23 -20.57 -4.19 6.47
N CYS A 24 -20.33 -3.29 7.42
CA CYS A 24 -18.99 -3.10 7.94
C CYS A 24 -18.49 -4.34 8.69
N ASP A 25 -17.25 -4.73 8.45
CA ASP A 25 -16.64 -5.92 9.07
C ASP A 25 -16.50 -5.78 10.59
N GLN A 26 -16.26 -4.56 11.09
CA GLN A 26 -16.15 -4.29 12.53
C GLN A 26 -17.51 -3.95 13.18
N HIS A 27 -18.45 -3.43 12.39
CA HIS A 27 -19.77 -3.00 12.84
C HIS A 27 -20.86 -3.65 11.97
N PRO A 28 -21.24 -4.91 12.24
CA PRO A 28 -22.16 -5.66 11.37
C PRO A 28 -23.56 -5.05 11.26
N ASP A 29 -23.91 -4.13 12.15
CA ASP A 29 -25.15 -3.37 12.18
C ASP A 29 -25.12 -2.09 11.32
N ARG A 30 -23.97 -1.71 10.75
CA ARG A 30 -23.79 -0.49 9.96
C ARG A 30 -23.41 -0.81 8.52
N PRO A 31 -23.98 -0.11 7.52
CA PRO A 31 -23.58 -0.31 6.13
C PRO A 31 -22.13 0.12 5.92
N ALA A 32 -21.40 -0.63 5.11
CA ALA A 32 -20.10 -0.21 4.63
C ALA A 32 -20.27 0.93 3.61
N VAL A 33 -19.30 1.84 3.58
CA VAL A 33 -19.25 2.96 2.62
C VAL A 33 -17.99 2.92 1.75
N ALA A 34 -17.01 2.08 2.11
CA ALA A 34 -15.83 1.83 1.31
C ALA A 34 -15.29 0.43 1.55
N ARG A 35 -14.74 -0.17 0.49
CA ARG A 35 -13.86 -1.34 0.57
C ARG A 35 -12.41 -0.87 0.43
N VAL A 36 -11.57 -1.23 1.39
CA VAL A 36 -10.16 -0.83 1.46
C VAL A 36 -9.27 -2.07 1.55
N GLN A 37 -8.22 -2.09 0.74
CA GLN A 37 -7.21 -3.14 0.78
C GLN A 37 -6.41 -3.07 2.09
N GLY A 38 -6.43 -4.15 2.85
CA GLY A 38 -5.67 -4.32 4.09
C GLY A 38 -4.27 -4.87 3.84
N GLU A 39 -3.84 -5.80 4.70
CA GLU A 39 -2.56 -6.48 4.53
C GLU A 39 -2.46 -7.11 3.14
N THR A 40 -1.27 -6.98 2.55
CA THR A 40 -1.00 -7.36 1.16
C THR A 40 0.33 -8.05 1.08
N ASP A 41 0.35 -9.22 0.44
CA ASP A 41 1.55 -10.00 0.18
C ASP A 41 1.61 -10.45 -1.29
N SER A 42 2.56 -11.33 -1.60
CA SER A 42 2.75 -11.87 -2.95
C SER A 42 1.63 -12.82 -3.41
N PHE A 43 0.77 -13.29 -2.50
CA PHE A 43 -0.31 -14.23 -2.78
C PHE A 43 -1.68 -13.55 -2.85
N GLY A 44 -1.83 -12.37 -2.26
CA GLY A 44 -3.06 -11.60 -2.37
C GLY A 44 -3.15 -10.45 -1.39
N CYS A 45 -4.39 -10.05 -1.13
CA CYS A 45 -4.68 -9.07 -0.10
C CYS A 45 -6.02 -9.33 0.59
N GLU A 46 -6.12 -8.82 1.80
CA GLU A 46 -7.37 -8.68 2.51
C GLU A 46 -8.17 -7.48 1.98
N MET A 47 -9.49 -7.61 1.87
CA MET A 47 -10.41 -6.51 1.61
C MET A 47 -11.27 -6.23 2.83
N ASN A 48 -11.11 -5.03 3.40
CA ASN A 48 -11.85 -4.57 4.57
C ASN A 48 -13.02 -3.68 4.16
N ASP A 49 -14.23 -4.06 4.57
CA ASP A 49 -15.44 -3.29 4.35
C ASP A 49 -15.72 -2.38 5.56
N LEU A 50 -15.64 -1.08 5.34
CA LEU A 50 -15.58 -0.09 6.41
C LEU A 50 -16.80 0.83 6.38
N CYS A 51 -17.44 1.04 7.52
CA CYS A 51 -18.37 2.15 7.72
C CYS A 51 -17.59 3.48 7.84
N GLU A 52 -18.30 4.62 7.85
CA GLU A 52 -17.67 5.96 7.90
C GLU A 52 -16.71 6.13 9.08
N GLU A 53 -17.06 5.61 10.26
CA GLU A 53 -16.25 5.68 11.47
C GLU A 53 -14.95 4.88 11.32
N CYS A 54 -15.04 3.62 10.89
CA CYS A 54 -13.86 2.77 10.67
C CYS A 54 -12.97 3.31 9.56
N LEU A 55 -13.56 3.82 8.47
CA LEU A 55 -12.81 4.42 7.36
C LEU A 55 -12.05 5.67 7.82
N LYS A 56 -12.63 6.46 8.71
CA LYS A 56 -11.93 7.60 9.32
C LYS A 56 -10.79 7.12 10.21
N ALA A 57 -11.03 6.14 11.08
CA ALA A 57 -10.00 5.59 11.97
C ALA A 57 -8.80 5.03 11.19
N GLU A 58 -9.06 4.29 10.11
CA GLU A 58 -8.01 3.78 9.21
C GLU A 58 -7.16 4.90 8.61
N ARG A 59 -7.80 5.96 8.10
CA ARG A 59 -7.07 7.11 7.54
C ARG A 59 -6.24 7.85 8.59
N ASP A 60 -6.82 8.06 9.77
CA ASP A 60 -6.14 8.74 10.87
C ASP A 60 -4.92 7.92 11.33
N TYR A 61 -5.05 6.60 11.39
CA TYR A 61 -3.94 5.69 11.71
C TYR A 61 -2.87 5.70 10.62
N ALA A 62 -3.23 5.54 9.34
CA ALA A 62 -2.28 5.55 8.22
C ALA A 62 -1.48 6.86 8.10
N GLN A 63 -2.04 7.97 8.59
CA GLN A 63 -1.36 9.28 8.63
C GLN A 63 -0.61 9.54 9.93
N SER A 64 -0.76 8.69 10.94
CA SER A 64 -0.12 8.83 12.24
C SER A 64 1.40 8.64 12.14
N ALA A 65 2.12 9.22 13.11
CA ALA A 65 3.56 8.97 13.24
C ALA A 65 3.86 7.50 13.56
N GLU A 66 2.96 6.81 14.26
CA GLU A 66 3.10 5.40 14.63
C GLU A 66 3.16 4.52 13.38
N ALA A 67 2.18 4.65 12.48
CA ALA A 67 2.14 3.88 11.24
C ALA A 67 3.34 4.13 10.31
N ARG A 68 4.02 5.27 10.45
CA ARG A 68 5.14 5.69 9.59
C ARG A 68 6.50 5.48 10.24
N THR A 69 6.55 5.02 11.49
CA THR A 69 7.80 4.85 12.24
C THR A 69 8.15 3.38 12.40
N GLY A 70 9.39 3.02 12.13
CA GLY A 70 9.85 1.65 12.23
C GLY A 70 11.23 1.44 11.64
N THR A 71 11.51 0.23 11.17
CA THR A 71 12.77 -0.11 10.50
C THR A 71 12.52 -0.22 9.00
N CYS A 72 13.29 0.52 8.20
CA CYS A 72 13.20 0.46 6.75
C CYS A 72 13.66 -0.89 6.22
N ASP A 73 12.89 -1.50 5.34
CA ASP A 73 13.20 -2.83 4.80
C ASP A 73 14.40 -2.86 3.87
N TRP A 74 14.77 -1.74 3.23
CA TRP A 74 15.90 -1.72 2.31
C TRP A 74 17.22 -1.40 2.99
N CYS A 75 17.28 -0.33 3.78
CA CYS A 75 18.52 0.05 4.47
C CYS A 75 18.67 -0.55 5.87
N LYS A 76 17.62 -1.18 6.40
CA LYS A 76 17.55 -1.75 7.76
C LYS A 76 17.80 -0.73 8.89
N GLY A 77 17.70 0.56 8.59
CA GLY A 77 17.83 1.66 9.55
C GLY A 77 16.48 2.13 10.09
N PRO A 78 16.46 2.80 11.27
CA PRO A 78 15.25 3.40 11.80
C PRO A 78 14.79 4.57 10.93
N ALA A 79 13.48 4.71 10.75
CA ALA A 79 12.85 5.77 9.97
C ALA A 79 11.52 6.20 10.58
N THR A 80 11.11 7.43 10.32
CA THR A 80 9.82 8.03 10.77
C THR A 80 8.93 8.42 9.58
N ASP A 81 9.33 8.01 8.38
CA ASP A 81 8.70 8.36 7.11
C ASP A 81 8.54 7.13 6.20
N LEU A 82 8.33 5.95 6.82
CA LEU A 82 8.04 4.71 6.12
C LEU A 82 6.77 4.84 5.29
N ALA A 83 6.77 4.12 4.16
CA ALA A 83 5.60 3.95 3.35
C ALA A 83 5.66 2.61 2.60
N PRO A 84 4.49 1.99 2.35
CA PRO A 84 4.37 0.81 1.51
C PRO A 84 4.97 1.06 0.11
N THR A 85 5.87 0.17 -0.31
CA THR A 85 6.62 0.29 -1.56
C THR A 85 6.80 -1.09 -2.18
N ARG A 86 6.53 -1.20 -3.48
CA ARG A 86 6.83 -2.40 -4.28
C ARG A 86 8.16 -2.26 -5.01
N ASP A 87 8.90 -3.35 -5.15
CA ASP A 87 10.02 -3.46 -6.07
C ASP A 87 9.52 -3.91 -7.45
N TYR A 88 9.69 -3.06 -8.45
CA TYR A 88 9.25 -3.38 -9.81
C TYR A 88 10.16 -4.44 -10.47
N GLU A 89 11.40 -4.62 -9.99
CA GLU A 89 12.32 -5.67 -10.45
C GLU A 89 11.84 -7.06 -10.02
N GLU A 90 11.10 -7.15 -8.91
CA GLU A 90 10.46 -8.38 -8.41
C GLU A 90 9.02 -8.57 -8.95
N GLY A 91 8.55 -7.64 -9.79
CA GLY A 91 7.23 -7.64 -10.39
C GLY A 91 6.16 -6.92 -9.56
N MET A 92 5.16 -6.40 -10.26
CA MET A 92 4.14 -5.52 -9.69
C MET A 92 3.17 -6.21 -8.72
N SER A 93 3.18 -7.54 -8.64
CA SER A 93 2.41 -8.33 -7.67
C SER A 93 3.29 -9.02 -6.62
N GLY A 94 4.58 -8.66 -6.52
CA GLY A 94 5.52 -9.20 -5.54
C GLY A 94 5.27 -8.76 -4.07
N PRO A 95 6.27 -8.83 -3.20
CA PRO A 95 6.14 -8.37 -1.81
C PRO A 95 5.96 -6.85 -1.70
N VAL A 96 5.33 -6.41 -0.62
CA VAL A 96 5.23 -4.99 -0.23
C VAL A 96 6.22 -4.75 0.91
N TYR A 97 7.03 -3.70 0.78
CA TYR A 97 8.06 -3.31 1.75
C TYR A 97 7.69 -1.99 2.43
N GLU A 98 8.10 -1.83 3.69
CA GLU A 98 8.06 -0.55 4.38
C GLU A 98 9.38 0.20 4.19
N VAL A 99 9.36 1.26 3.37
CA VAL A 99 10.59 1.91 2.87
C VAL A 99 10.62 3.39 3.21
N CYS A 100 11.75 3.83 3.78
CA CYS A 100 11.95 5.24 4.13
C CYS A 100 12.06 6.14 2.88
N GLY A 101 11.76 7.43 3.05
CA GLY A 101 11.79 8.41 1.95
C GLY A 101 13.17 8.54 1.29
N ALA A 102 14.25 8.39 2.06
CA ALA A 102 15.62 8.44 1.52
C ALA A 102 15.95 7.26 0.59
N CYS A 103 15.43 6.07 0.87
CA CYS A 103 15.63 4.89 0.03
C CYS A 103 14.78 4.97 -1.25
N ARG A 104 13.52 5.40 -1.12
CA ARG A 104 12.63 5.63 -2.27
C ARG A 104 13.22 6.67 -3.23
N LYS A 105 13.67 7.82 -2.71
CA LYS A 105 14.29 8.87 -3.51
C LYS A 105 15.54 8.38 -4.26
N ARG A 106 16.40 7.60 -3.59
CA ARG A 106 17.60 7.03 -4.23
C ARG A 106 17.25 6.08 -5.37
N ARG A 107 16.18 5.29 -5.21
CA ARG A 107 15.67 4.42 -6.28
C ARG A 107 15.17 5.27 -7.45
N GLU A 108 14.32 6.26 -7.19
CA GLU A 108 13.83 7.18 -8.23
C GLU A 108 14.96 7.89 -8.99
N GLU A 109 16.03 8.29 -8.30
CA GLU A 109 17.21 8.91 -8.92
C GLU A 109 17.97 7.92 -9.82
N ARG A 110 18.16 6.68 -9.37
CA ARG A 110 18.75 5.59 -10.18
C ARG A 110 17.90 5.33 -11.43
N ASP A 111 16.60 5.15 -11.23
CA ASP A 111 15.67 4.79 -12.31
C ASP A 111 15.58 5.92 -13.35
N ARG A 112 15.61 7.17 -12.91
CA ARG A 112 15.69 8.33 -13.80
C ARG A 112 17.00 8.37 -14.58
N ALA A 113 18.13 8.10 -13.94
CA ALA A 113 19.43 8.07 -14.62
C ALA A 113 19.50 6.96 -15.68
N GLU A 114 18.91 5.79 -15.42
CA GLU A 114 18.78 4.73 -16.42
C GLU A 114 17.85 5.16 -17.57
N LEU A 115 16.68 5.73 -17.29
CA LEU A 115 15.78 6.26 -18.33
C LEU A 115 16.43 7.33 -19.21
N ASP A 116 17.17 8.27 -18.60
CA ASP A 116 17.91 9.31 -19.33
C ASP A 116 18.98 8.69 -20.25
N ARG A 117 19.66 7.64 -19.78
CA ARG A 117 20.67 6.91 -20.57
C ARG A 117 20.06 6.19 -21.77
N TYR A 118 18.88 5.58 -21.61
CA TYR A 118 18.23 4.83 -22.69
C TYR A 118 17.40 5.71 -23.62
N GLY A 119 16.88 6.84 -23.14
CA GLY A 119 16.12 7.80 -23.94
C GLY A 119 16.96 8.57 -24.98
N ASP A 120 18.28 8.64 -24.79
CA ASP A 120 19.24 9.23 -25.74
C ASP A 120 19.49 8.34 -26.99
N TYR A 121 19.01 7.08 -27.00
CA TYR A 121 19.19 6.15 -28.12
C TYR A 121 18.00 6.11 -29.11
N ASP A 122 16.94 6.89 -28.87
CA ASP A 122 15.70 6.92 -29.67
C ASP A 122 15.52 8.24 -30.47
N ASP A 123 16.58 9.05 -30.66
CA ASP A 123 16.67 10.20 -31.58
C ASP A 123 17.66 9.92 -32.74
#